data_AF-A0A2A6CNY6-F1
#
_entry.id   AF-A0A2A6CNY6-F1
#
_cell.length_a   1.000
_cell.length_b   1.000
_cell.length_c   1.000
_cell.angle_alpha   90.00
_cell.angle_beta   90.00
_cell.angle_gamma   90.00
#
_symmetry.space_group_name_H-M   'P 1'
#
loop_
_entity.id
_entity.type
_entity.pdbx_description
1 polymer ?
#
loop_
_entity_poly.entity_id
_entity_poly.type
_entity_poly.pdbx_seq_one_letter_code
_entity_poly.pdbx_strand_id
1 'polypeptide(L)'
;MCGCLTVEEYKYPGRASTNFISIKLLSLIALSLPTITAYLCIISTFFTKADVISNYSLANCPDVKSGLPPISYSIGSWEPQKQFWMFSVILHLPARMLLTIVVSQVWKEGIWRLAGFAAACLEMLGLVCVSLFHVDSIAGFHVHAAFFSLWVAATIWGMSIIVHMQRVTRQIYHDRKTFRSWIVKILIMCAFILVTCAVSITYPLSQIYCSLTAFTAFCIGEYSIIALNAAFWVVVLIEYSKYFDGVQIVSPSFFLPVKFYGFFALCVPTLTAYVCIISTFYTQADIISNYTLANCPDVKSNLPPISYAIGSWEPQRQLWLFAVIIHLPSRMLLTRMIPQIWREGIWRLAGYGAASLEMFSLVMVSLFHVDSIAGFETHATFFSLWWAATVWGMSIVIHMQRVTGHINQDPFIYRSWLIKIALMTAFIIVSCAVSISYPLSQRYCSLPAFIIFCLGEYAIVGLNSAFWAVVLIEFNRDFEGFRFVSVRKGKSGRVIPVMPPLPIECKDKGTFSHEKSPIARCGGQQKNVVILPDQ
;
A
#
# COMPACT_ATOMS: atom_id res chain seq x y z
N MET A 1 -1.34 -27.39 -4.29
CA MET A 1 -0.90 -26.99 -2.94
C MET A 1 -0.66 -25.48 -2.98
N CYS A 2 -0.94 -24.74 -1.91
CA CYS A 2 -0.82 -23.28 -1.90
C CYS A 2 0.00 -22.84 -0.70
N GLY A 3 1.12 -22.16 -0.94
CA GLY A 3 1.85 -21.41 0.08
C GLY A 3 0.99 -20.31 0.71
N CYS A 4 1.07 -20.19 2.04
CA CYS A 4 0.32 -19.24 2.85
C CYS A 4 1.28 -18.43 3.71
N LEU A 5 1.06 -17.12 3.80
CA LEU A 5 1.80 -16.24 4.70
C LEU A 5 1.04 -16.08 6.00
N THR A 6 1.76 -16.16 7.13
CA THR A 6 1.27 -15.71 8.42
C THR A 6 2.18 -14.64 9.00
N VAL A 7 1.60 -13.77 9.81
CA VAL A 7 2.35 -12.90 10.72
C VAL A 7 2.41 -13.64 12.05
N GLU A 8 3.61 -13.91 12.55
CA GLU A 8 3.79 -14.47 13.90
C GLU A 8 4.19 -13.36 14.89
N GLU A 9 3.62 -13.45 16.08
CA GLU A 9 3.87 -12.54 17.19
C GLU A 9 5.12 -12.98 17.97
N TYR A 10 6.09 -12.08 18.16
CA TYR A 10 7.39 -12.43 18.75
C TYR A 10 7.32 -12.77 20.25
N LYS A 11 6.26 -12.36 20.97
CA LYS A 11 6.15 -12.53 22.43
C LYS A 11 5.30 -13.72 22.89
N TYR A 12 4.51 -14.34 21.99
CA TYR A 12 3.67 -15.52 22.30
C TYR A 12 3.75 -16.59 21.18
N PRO A 13 4.85 -17.36 21.09
CA PRO A 13 4.95 -18.49 20.19
C PRO A 13 4.09 -19.65 20.71
N GLY A 14 2.80 -19.69 20.37
CA GLY A 14 1.93 -20.78 20.82
C GLY A 14 0.55 -20.84 20.20
N ARG A 15 0.06 -19.74 19.61
CA ARG A 15 -1.24 -19.74 18.91
C ARG A 15 -1.01 -19.51 17.42
N ALA A 16 -1.04 -20.59 16.65
CA ALA A 16 -0.99 -20.52 15.19
C ALA A 16 -2.11 -19.58 14.70
N SER A 17 -1.74 -18.50 14.02
CA SER A 17 -2.70 -17.62 13.37
C SER A 17 -3.58 -18.45 12.43
N THR A 18 -4.89 -18.28 12.56
CA THR A 18 -5.88 -18.96 11.71
C THR A 18 -6.05 -18.28 10.36
N ASN A 19 -5.43 -17.12 10.14
CA ASN A 19 -5.64 -16.29 8.97
C ASN A 19 -4.40 -16.25 8.10
N PHE A 20 -4.52 -16.87 6.93
CA PHE A 20 -3.47 -16.98 5.94
C PHE A 20 -3.74 -16.05 4.77
N ILE A 21 -2.73 -15.29 4.37
CA ILE A 21 -2.78 -14.58 3.09
C ILE A 21 -2.28 -15.53 2.01
N SER A 22 -3.13 -15.78 1.01
CA SER A 22 -2.75 -16.57 -0.16
C SER A 22 -1.71 -15.79 -0.96
N ILE A 23 -0.52 -16.37 -1.13
CA ILE A 23 0.54 -15.78 -1.95
C ILE A 23 0.04 -15.61 -3.39
N LYS A 24 -0.80 -16.52 -3.90
CA LYS A 24 -1.35 -16.42 -5.26
C LYS A 24 -2.25 -15.20 -5.45
N LEU A 25 -3.13 -14.93 -4.47
CA LEU A 25 -4.00 -13.75 -4.51
C LEU A 25 -3.17 -12.47 -4.38
N LEU A 26 -2.19 -12.48 -3.46
CA LEU A 26 -1.28 -11.35 -3.25
C LEU A 26 -0.50 -11.03 -4.54
N SER A 27 0.06 -12.06 -5.18
CA SER A 27 0.78 -11.96 -6.45
C SER A 27 -0.12 -11.47 -7.57
N LEU A 28 -1.38 -11.91 -7.64
CA LEU A 28 -2.33 -11.44 -8.65
C LEU A 28 -2.56 -9.92 -8.49
N ILE A 29 -2.94 -9.47 -7.28
CA ILE A 29 -3.18 -8.05 -7.00
C ILE A 29 -1.90 -7.21 -7.24
N ALA A 30 -0.75 -7.69 -6.76
CA ALA A 30 0.53 -6.99 -6.86
C ALA A 30 1.11 -6.95 -8.28
N LEU A 31 0.49 -7.60 -9.26
CA LEU A 31 1.04 -7.71 -10.61
C LEU A 31 0.06 -7.22 -11.66
N SER A 32 -1.16 -7.75 -11.61
CA SER A 32 -2.11 -7.55 -12.68
C SER A 32 -2.85 -6.22 -12.52
N LEU A 33 -3.02 -5.73 -11.29
CA LEU A 33 -3.94 -4.62 -11.05
C LEU A 33 -3.51 -3.32 -11.73
N PRO A 34 -2.29 -2.77 -11.54
CA PRO A 34 -1.90 -1.54 -12.25
C PRO A 34 -1.83 -1.76 -13.77
N THR A 35 -1.24 -2.86 -14.23
CA THR A 35 -1.07 -3.11 -15.67
C THR A 35 -2.41 -3.24 -16.39
N ILE A 36 -3.34 -4.05 -15.86
CA ILE A 36 -4.67 -4.19 -16.44
C ILE A 36 -5.39 -2.84 -16.40
N THR A 37 -5.33 -2.13 -15.27
CA THR A 37 -5.98 -0.82 -15.15
C THR A 37 -5.42 0.19 -16.15
N ALA A 38 -4.09 0.26 -16.35
CA ALA A 38 -3.48 1.16 -17.33
C ALA A 38 -4.03 0.89 -18.75
N TYR A 39 -4.04 -0.37 -19.18
CA TYR A 39 -4.57 -0.72 -20.50
C TYR A 39 -6.08 -0.51 -20.62
N LEU A 40 -6.85 -0.77 -19.57
CA LEU A 40 -8.28 -0.44 -19.55
C LEU A 40 -8.51 1.08 -19.65
N CYS A 41 -7.67 1.91 -19.03
CA CYS A 41 -7.75 3.36 -19.17
C CYS A 41 -7.40 3.79 -20.59
N ILE A 42 -6.35 3.24 -21.20
CA ILE A 42 -5.98 3.52 -22.60
C ILE A 42 -7.14 3.14 -23.53
N ILE A 43 -7.65 1.91 -23.43
CA ILE A 43 -8.78 1.42 -24.23
C ILE A 43 -10.01 2.31 -24.04
N SER A 44 -10.36 2.63 -22.79
CA SER A 44 -11.47 3.54 -22.47
C SER A 44 -11.28 4.93 -23.08
N THR A 45 -10.05 5.46 -23.08
CA THR A 45 -9.76 6.76 -23.69
C THR A 45 -10.02 6.71 -25.19
N PHE A 46 -9.58 5.67 -25.90
CA PHE A 46 -9.89 5.49 -27.32
C PHE A 46 -11.38 5.40 -27.62
N PHE A 47 -12.17 4.74 -26.76
CA PHE A 47 -13.62 4.61 -26.98
C PHE A 47 -14.42 5.85 -26.60
N THR A 48 -14.04 6.54 -25.51
CA THR A 48 -14.86 7.62 -24.93
C THR A 48 -14.38 9.01 -25.31
N LYS A 49 -13.13 9.14 -25.80
CA LYS A 49 -12.47 10.41 -26.16
C LYS A 49 -11.85 10.38 -27.55
N ALA A 50 -12.40 9.57 -28.47
CA ALA A 50 -11.90 9.43 -29.84
C ALA A 50 -11.73 10.77 -30.58
N ASP A 51 -12.72 11.65 -30.46
CA ASP A 51 -12.71 12.97 -31.11
C ASP A 51 -11.61 13.89 -30.57
N VAL A 52 -11.30 13.79 -29.28
CA VAL A 52 -10.21 14.54 -28.65
C VAL A 52 -8.85 13.96 -29.03
N ILE A 53 -8.71 12.63 -29.00
CA ILE A 53 -7.46 11.96 -29.38
C ILE A 53 -7.10 12.24 -30.83
N SER A 54 -8.06 12.20 -31.76
CA SER A 54 -7.80 12.49 -33.18
C SER A 54 -7.25 13.90 -33.43
N ASN A 55 -7.44 14.81 -32.48
CA ASN A 55 -6.95 16.18 -32.51
C ASN A 55 -5.91 16.49 -31.43
N TYR A 56 -5.35 15.48 -30.76
CA TYR A 56 -4.36 15.70 -29.71
C TYR A 56 -3.08 16.30 -30.30
N SER A 57 -2.67 17.46 -29.81
CA SER A 57 -1.48 18.18 -30.28
C SER A 57 -0.33 18.10 -29.29
N LEU A 58 0.91 18.19 -29.80
CA LEU A 58 2.10 18.29 -28.95
C LEU A 58 2.15 19.66 -28.27
N ALA A 59 2.67 19.70 -27.04
CA ALA A 59 2.73 20.92 -26.22
C ALA A 59 3.44 22.09 -26.93
N ASN A 60 4.59 21.84 -27.57
CA ASN A 60 5.36 22.87 -28.27
C ASN A 60 5.07 22.95 -29.78
N CYS A 61 4.25 22.03 -30.31
CA CYS A 61 3.99 21.91 -31.74
C CYS A 61 2.48 21.70 -31.97
N PRO A 62 1.66 22.76 -31.85
CA PRO A 62 0.21 22.66 -31.89
C PRO A 62 -0.33 22.15 -33.24
N ASP A 63 0.41 22.38 -34.32
CA ASP A 63 0.03 21.94 -35.68
C ASP A 63 0.25 20.44 -35.91
N VAL A 64 1.00 19.77 -35.03
CA VAL A 64 1.29 18.33 -35.14
C VAL A 64 0.29 17.54 -34.31
N LYS A 65 -0.63 16.87 -35.00
CA LYS A 65 -1.67 16.04 -34.39
C LYS A 65 -1.25 14.58 -34.32
N SER A 66 -1.45 13.95 -33.16
CA SER A 66 -1.17 12.52 -32.92
C SER A 66 -2.45 11.77 -32.60
N GLY A 67 -2.72 10.68 -33.31
CA GLY A 67 -3.81 9.75 -32.98
C GLY A 67 -3.50 8.81 -31.81
N LEU A 68 -2.32 8.93 -31.19
CA LEU A 68 -1.91 8.10 -30.06
C LEU A 68 -1.53 9.02 -28.87
N PRO A 69 -2.33 9.00 -27.78
CA PRO A 69 -1.99 9.75 -26.58
C PRO A 69 -0.86 9.05 -25.81
N PRO A 70 -0.09 9.75 -24.96
CA PRO A 70 0.80 9.11 -23.99
C PRO A 70 -0.01 8.44 -22.87
N ILE A 71 0.61 7.53 -22.11
CA ILE A 71 -0.10 6.81 -21.03
C ILE A 71 -0.58 7.80 -19.99
N SER A 72 0.31 8.71 -19.59
CA SER A 72 0.07 9.70 -18.55
C SER A 72 -1.16 10.56 -18.84
N TYR A 73 -1.49 10.78 -20.12
CA TYR A 73 -2.72 11.45 -20.53
C TYR A 73 -3.96 10.56 -20.30
N SER A 74 -3.88 9.29 -20.67
CA SER A 74 -4.98 8.32 -20.52
C SER A 74 -5.32 8.02 -19.06
N ILE A 75 -4.32 7.99 -18.17
CA ILE A 75 -4.51 7.70 -16.73
C ILE A 75 -4.67 8.95 -15.86
N GLY A 76 -4.25 10.13 -16.34
CA GLY A 76 -4.10 11.32 -15.50
C GLY A 76 -5.07 12.46 -15.80
N SER A 77 -5.52 12.59 -17.06
CA SER A 77 -6.23 13.79 -17.52
C SER A 77 -7.76 13.65 -17.53
N TRP A 78 -8.29 12.42 -17.45
CA TRP A 78 -9.72 12.16 -17.64
C TRP A 78 -10.38 11.53 -16.42
N GLU A 79 -11.60 11.98 -16.10
CA GLU A 79 -12.49 11.28 -15.20
C GLU A 79 -13.54 10.48 -16.00
N PRO A 80 -13.84 9.22 -15.61
CA PRO A 80 -13.45 8.55 -14.35
C PRO A 80 -12.10 7.80 -14.39
N GLN A 81 -11.36 7.81 -15.50
CA GLN A 81 -10.13 7.02 -15.68
C GLN A 81 -9.09 7.27 -14.58
N LYS A 82 -8.87 8.54 -14.23
CA LYS A 82 -7.96 8.97 -13.16
C LYS A 82 -8.32 8.36 -11.81
N GLN A 83 -9.61 8.38 -11.44
CA GLN A 83 -10.07 7.80 -10.18
C GLN A 83 -9.87 6.29 -10.16
N PHE A 84 -10.15 5.62 -11.29
CA PHE A 84 -9.95 4.18 -11.43
C PHE A 84 -8.47 3.77 -11.37
N TRP A 85 -7.59 4.54 -12.02
CA TRP A 85 -6.14 4.38 -11.93
C TRP A 85 -5.63 4.55 -10.49
N MET A 86 -6.01 5.65 -9.84
CA MET A 86 -5.59 5.93 -8.46
C MET A 86 -6.08 4.84 -7.50
N PHE A 87 -7.30 4.35 -7.65
CA PHE A 87 -7.82 3.22 -6.87
C PHE A 87 -6.97 1.96 -7.05
N SER A 88 -6.58 1.65 -8.30
CA SER A 88 -5.70 0.52 -8.62
C SER A 88 -4.33 0.64 -7.95
N VAL A 89 -3.69 1.82 -8.03
CA VAL A 89 -2.40 2.09 -7.38
C VAL A 89 -2.50 1.95 -5.86
N ILE A 90 -3.56 2.49 -5.25
CA ILE A 90 -3.83 2.39 -3.81
C ILE A 90 -3.90 0.92 -3.37
N LEU A 91 -4.69 0.08 -4.06
CA LEU A 91 -4.84 -1.33 -3.72
C LEU A 91 -3.57 -2.16 -3.99
N HIS A 92 -2.82 -1.80 -5.03
CA HIS A 92 -1.61 -2.50 -5.43
C HIS A 92 -0.48 -2.34 -4.40
N LEU A 93 -0.35 -1.18 -3.76
CA LEU A 93 0.79 -0.86 -2.89
C LEU A 93 0.96 -1.81 -1.68
N PRO A 94 -0.07 -2.08 -0.86
CA PRO A 94 0.02 -3.05 0.24
C PRO A 94 0.43 -4.45 -0.26
N ALA A 95 -0.18 -4.90 -1.37
CA ALA A 95 0.08 -6.23 -1.90
C ALA A 95 1.54 -6.36 -2.36
N ARG A 96 2.03 -5.33 -3.04
CA ARG A 96 3.39 -5.27 -3.57
C ARG A 96 4.44 -5.17 -2.47
N MET A 97 4.23 -4.36 -1.43
CA MET A 97 5.14 -4.29 -0.28
C MET A 97 5.26 -5.66 0.42
N LEU A 98 4.14 -6.34 0.66
CA LEU A 98 4.16 -7.67 1.29
C LEU A 98 4.90 -8.69 0.44
N LEU A 99 4.65 -8.69 -0.87
CA LEU A 99 5.32 -9.59 -1.79
C LEU A 99 6.85 -9.36 -1.80
N THR A 100 7.30 -8.11 -1.85
CA THR A 100 8.72 -7.77 -1.79
C THR A 100 9.37 -8.24 -0.50
N ILE A 101 8.73 -8.00 0.65
CA ILE A 101 9.23 -8.46 1.95
C ILE A 101 9.45 -9.97 1.93
N VAL A 102 8.52 -10.72 1.33
CA VAL A 102 8.58 -12.18 1.26
C VAL A 102 9.63 -12.67 0.27
N VAL A 103 9.70 -12.09 -0.93
CA VAL A 103 10.69 -12.45 -1.96
C VAL A 103 12.12 -12.18 -1.48
N SER A 104 12.34 -11.07 -0.79
CA SER A 104 13.67 -10.75 -0.23
C SER A 104 14.15 -11.79 0.79
N GLN A 105 13.26 -12.59 1.41
CA GLN A 105 13.67 -13.62 2.37
C GLN A 105 14.42 -14.80 1.74
N VAL A 106 14.34 -14.96 0.42
CA VAL A 106 15.05 -16.03 -0.27
C VAL A 106 16.57 -15.78 -0.30
N TRP A 107 16.99 -14.54 -0.11
CA TRP A 107 18.41 -14.17 -0.18
C TRP A 107 19.07 -14.24 1.20
N LYS A 108 20.20 -14.95 1.30
CA LYS A 108 20.92 -15.12 2.57
C LYS A 108 21.69 -13.86 3.00
N GLU A 109 22.13 -13.06 2.03
CA GLU A 109 22.98 -11.90 2.26
C GLU A 109 22.16 -10.65 2.63
N GLY A 110 22.41 -10.10 3.82
CA GLY A 110 21.64 -8.97 4.35
C GLY A 110 21.71 -7.70 3.50
N ILE A 111 22.84 -7.41 2.86
CA ILE A 111 23.01 -6.19 2.06
C ILE A 111 22.15 -6.20 0.80
N TRP A 112 22.09 -7.33 0.08
CA TRP A 112 21.25 -7.46 -1.12
C TRP A 112 19.77 -7.53 -0.80
N ARG A 113 19.41 -8.11 0.35
CA ARG A 113 18.05 -8.03 0.89
C ARG A 113 17.62 -6.59 1.11
N LEU A 114 18.46 -5.81 1.77
CA LEU A 114 18.18 -4.40 2.03
C LEU A 114 18.12 -3.61 0.71
N ALA A 115 19.06 -3.83 -0.20
CA ALA A 115 19.09 -3.18 -1.50
C ALA A 115 17.84 -3.49 -2.33
N GLY A 116 17.39 -4.75 -2.38
CA GLY A 116 16.18 -5.11 -3.13
C GLY A 116 14.90 -4.59 -2.48
N PHE A 117 14.85 -4.55 -1.15
CA PHE A 117 13.75 -3.89 -0.44
C PHE A 117 13.72 -2.39 -0.72
N ALA A 118 14.86 -1.71 -0.67
CA ALA A 118 14.99 -0.30 -0.99
C ALA A 118 14.60 0.01 -2.44
N ALA A 119 15.07 -0.79 -3.41
CA ALA A 119 14.72 -0.65 -4.82
C ALA A 119 13.20 -0.78 -5.03
N ALA A 120 12.55 -1.75 -4.39
CA ALA A 120 11.10 -1.90 -4.47
C ALA A 120 10.35 -0.74 -3.79
N CYS A 121 10.83 -0.24 -2.65
CA CYS A 121 10.23 0.94 -2.01
C CYS A 121 10.34 2.19 -2.90
N LEU A 122 11.48 2.39 -3.58
CA LEU A 122 11.67 3.50 -4.53
C LEU A 122 10.84 3.32 -5.81
N GLU A 123 10.72 2.10 -6.32
CA GLU A 123 9.83 1.78 -7.44
C GLU A 123 8.39 2.18 -7.06
N MET A 124 7.93 1.74 -5.90
CA MET A 124 6.59 2.07 -5.42
C MET A 124 6.39 3.57 -5.18
N LEU A 125 7.37 4.24 -4.58
CA LEU A 125 7.34 5.69 -4.39
C LEU A 125 7.27 6.42 -5.73
N GLY A 126 8.09 6.02 -6.70
CA GLY A 126 8.07 6.57 -8.06
C GLY A 126 6.71 6.39 -8.73
N LEU A 127 6.12 5.19 -8.65
CA LEU A 127 4.80 4.88 -9.21
C LEU A 127 3.67 5.71 -8.57
N VAL A 128 3.72 5.89 -7.25
CA VAL A 128 2.75 6.72 -6.53
C VAL A 128 2.90 8.19 -6.91
N CYS A 129 4.12 8.72 -6.90
CA CYS A 129 4.36 10.12 -7.19
C CYS A 129 4.05 10.46 -8.66
N VAL A 130 4.43 9.62 -9.64
CA VAL A 130 4.09 9.86 -11.05
C VAL A 130 2.57 9.83 -11.30
N SER A 131 1.83 9.07 -10.48
CA SER A 131 0.36 8.99 -10.55
C SER A 131 -0.34 10.22 -9.95
N LEU A 132 0.22 10.80 -8.89
CA LEU A 132 -0.33 11.98 -8.22
C LEU A 132 -0.02 13.28 -8.96
N PHE A 133 1.25 13.46 -9.31
CA PHE A 133 1.75 14.61 -10.05
C PHE A 133 1.62 14.32 -11.55
N HIS A 134 0.39 14.38 -12.02
CA HIS A 134 0.02 14.23 -13.43
C HIS A 134 0.54 15.41 -14.27
N VAL A 135 0.60 15.21 -15.59
CA VAL A 135 1.21 16.16 -16.53
C VAL A 135 0.58 17.55 -16.47
N ASP A 136 -0.73 17.60 -16.19
CA ASP A 136 -1.53 18.83 -16.11
C ASP A 136 -1.55 19.47 -14.71
N SER A 137 -0.82 18.90 -13.73
CA SER A 137 -0.77 19.45 -12.36
C SER A 137 0.00 20.77 -12.28
N ILE A 138 -0.21 21.55 -11.21
CA ILE A 138 0.55 22.80 -10.95
C ILE A 138 2.07 22.56 -10.91
N ALA A 139 2.50 21.37 -10.49
CA ALA A 139 3.91 20.97 -10.47
C ALA A 139 4.52 20.83 -11.88
N GLY A 140 3.67 20.66 -12.89
CA GLY A 140 4.01 20.63 -14.31
C GLY A 140 4.69 19.34 -14.77
N PHE A 141 4.90 19.27 -16.09
CA PHE A 141 5.50 18.13 -16.78
C PHE A 141 6.88 17.72 -16.21
N HIS A 142 7.71 18.68 -15.78
CA HIS A 142 9.06 18.38 -15.28
C HIS A 142 9.06 17.54 -14.00
N VAL A 143 8.14 17.83 -13.07
CA VAL A 143 8.01 17.05 -11.84
C VAL A 143 7.47 15.65 -12.14
N HIS A 144 6.48 15.54 -13.03
CA HIS A 144 5.99 14.26 -13.53
C HIS A 144 7.12 13.41 -14.14
N ALA A 145 7.91 14.00 -15.04
CA ALA A 145 9.02 13.33 -15.71
C ALA A 145 10.13 12.90 -14.73
N ALA A 146 10.38 13.67 -13.67
CA ALA A 146 11.33 13.31 -12.61
C ALA A 146 10.85 12.06 -11.83
N PHE A 147 9.57 11.99 -11.48
CA PHE A 147 9.02 10.81 -10.80
C PHE A 147 8.92 9.59 -11.71
N PHE A 148 8.60 9.79 -12.99
CA PHE A 148 8.68 8.72 -13.98
C PHE A 148 10.12 8.17 -14.08
N SER A 149 11.12 9.05 -14.10
CA SER A 149 12.53 8.67 -14.12
C SER A 149 12.97 7.94 -12.86
N LEU A 150 12.50 8.37 -11.67
CA LEU A 150 12.71 7.65 -10.41
C LEU A 150 12.13 6.23 -10.46
N TRP A 151 10.90 6.09 -10.96
CA TRP A 151 10.23 4.79 -11.11
C TRP A 151 11.02 3.86 -12.04
N VAL A 152 11.44 4.36 -13.21
CA VAL A 152 12.23 3.60 -14.18
C VAL A 152 13.58 3.20 -13.60
N ALA A 153 14.31 4.12 -12.98
CA ALA A 153 15.63 3.85 -12.39
C ALA A 153 15.54 2.81 -11.26
N ALA A 154 14.54 2.94 -10.38
CA ALA A 154 14.30 1.98 -9.32
C ALA A 154 13.89 0.59 -9.86
N THR A 155 13.10 0.56 -10.95
CA THR A 155 12.75 -0.67 -11.65
C THR A 155 13.99 -1.38 -12.21
N ILE A 156 14.86 -0.65 -12.92
CA ILE A 156 16.12 -1.19 -13.44
C ILE A 156 17.00 -1.71 -12.30
N TRP A 157 17.09 -0.97 -11.19
CA TRP A 157 17.85 -1.38 -10.01
C TRP A 157 17.30 -2.69 -9.42
N GLY A 158 15.98 -2.78 -9.24
CA GLY A 158 15.31 -3.97 -8.72
C GLY A 158 15.48 -5.19 -9.63
N MET A 159 15.27 -5.03 -10.95
CA MET A 159 15.49 -6.10 -11.93
C MET A 159 16.94 -6.60 -11.89
N SER A 160 17.90 -5.67 -11.81
CA SER A 160 19.33 -5.98 -11.76
C SER A 160 19.70 -6.78 -10.51
N ILE A 161 19.19 -6.38 -9.33
CA ILE A 161 19.41 -7.12 -8.08
C ILE A 161 18.84 -8.53 -8.19
N ILE A 162 17.61 -8.70 -8.68
CA ILE A 162 17.00 -10.02 -8.80
C ILE A 162 17.82 -10.93 -9.72
N VAL A 163 18.19 -10.45 -10.90
CA VAL A 163 19.00 -11.21 -11.87
C VAL A 163 20.38 -11.55 -11.31
N HIS A 164 21.03 -10.60 -10.63
CA HIS A 164 22.33 -10.78 -10.01
C HIS A 164 22.28 -11.82 -8.89
N MET A 165 21.29 -11.70 -7.99
CA MET A 165 21.15 -12.59 -6.85
C MET A 165 20.85 -14.03 -7.26
N GLN A 166 20.08 -14.25 -8.33
CA GLN A 166 19.86 -15.60 -8.86
C GLN A 166 21.16 -16.27 -9.33
N ARG A 167 22.12 -15.49 -9.85
CA ARG A 167 23.44 -15.98 -10.24
C ARG A 167 24.32 -16.24 -9.01
N VAL A 168 24.41 -15.29 -8.08
CA VAL A 168 25.27 -15.39 -6.87
C VAL A 168 24.84 -16.55 -5.98
N THR A 169 23.54 -16.70 -5.75
CA THR A 169 22.98 -17.80 -4.95
C THR A 169 23.02 -19.16 -5.66
N ARG A 170 23.59 -19.23 -6.87
CA ARG A 170 23.67 -20.42 -7.73
C ARG A 170 22.32 -21.06 -8.04
N GLN A 171 21.22 -20.34 -7.88
CA GLN A 171 19.86 -20.83 -8.17
C GLN A 171 19.72 -21.25 -9.65
N ILE A 172 20.44 -20.56 -10.54
CA ILE A 172 20.48 -20.87 -11.97
C ILE A 172 20.96 -22.29 -12.30
N TYR A 173 21.66 -22.96 -11.40
CA TYR A 173 22.22 -24.30 -11.61
C TYR A 173 21.33 -25.43 -11.05
N HIS A 174 20.19 -25.12 -10.42
CA HIS A 174 19.30 -26.14 -9.86
C HIS A 174 18.57 -26.95 -10.94
N ASP A 175 18.02 -26.30 -11.96
CA ASP A 175 17.37 -26.98 -13.08
C ASP A 175 17.41 -26.17 -14.39
N ARG A 176 17.19 -26.85 -15.51
CA ARG A 176 17.17 -26.25 -16.86
C ARG A 176 16.05 -25.19 -17.00
N LYS A 177 14.95 -25.32 -16.26
CA LYS A 177 13.82 -24.37 -16.31
C LYS A 177 14.17 -23.03 -15.65
N THR A 178 14.88 -23.06 -14.52
CA THR A 178 15.36 -21.87 -13.80
C THR A 178 16.42 -21.14 -14.62
N PHE A 179 17.32 -21.87 -15.27
CA PHE A 179 18.26 -21.27 -16.22
C PHE A 179 17.56 -20.56 -17.39
N ARG A 180 16.54 -21.19 -18.01
CA ARG A 180 15.72 -20.54 -19.06
C ARG A 180 14.98 -19.31 -18.52
N SER A 181 14.39 -19.40 -17.33
CA SER A 181 13.72 -18.28 -16.67
C SER A 181 14.68 -17.11 -16.46
N TRP A 182 15.91 -17.37 -16.01
CA TRP A 182 16.95 -16.36 -15.83
C TRP A 182 17.35 -15.68 -17.15
N ILE A 183 17.51 -16.43 -18.24
CA ILE A 183 17.75 -15.85 -19.59
C ILE A 183 16.58 -14.94 -20.00
N VAL A 184 15.34 -15.40 -19.84
CA VAL A 184 14.15 -14.60 -20.18
C VAL A 184 14.12 -13.29 -19.38
N LYS A 185 14.44 -13.32 -18.07
CA LYS A 185 14.54 -12.10 -17.25
C LYS A 185 15.60 -11.14 -17.77
N ILE A 186 16.77 -11.63 -18.19
CA ILE A 186 17.81 -10.79 -18.80
C ILE A 186 17.32 -10.16 -20.09
N LEU A 187 16.68 -10.94 -20.97
CA LEU A 187 16.15 -10.41 -22.23
C LEU A 187 15.10 -9.33 -21.99
N ILE A 188 14.17 -9.54 -21.05
CA ILE A 188 13.16 -8.54 -20.66
C ILE A 188 13.82 -7.30 -20.08
N MET A 189 14.80 -7.45 -19.18
CA MET A 189 15.54 -6.33 -18.58
C MET A 189 16.30 -5.52 -19.64
N CYS A 190 17.01 -6.19 -20.57
CA CYS A 190 17.69 -5.53 -21.68
C CYS A 190 16.70 -4.79 -22.58
N ALA A 191 15.57 -5.41 -22.92
CA ALA A 191 14.51 -4.77 -23.70
C ALA A 191 13.95 -3.53 -22.97
N PHE A 192 13.71 -3.63 -21.65
CA PHE A 192 13.24 -2.52 -20.82
C PHE A 192 14.21 -1.33 -20.85
N ILE A 193 15.51 -1.60 -20.70
CA ILE A 193 16.56 -0.57 -20.77
C ILE A 193 16.61 0.06 -22.17
N LEU A 194 16.58 -0.74 -23.24
CA LEU A 194 16.61 -0.24 -24.61
C LEU A 194 15.41 0.67 -24.92
N VAL A 195 14.21 0.24 -24.55
CA VAL A 195 12.98 1.04 -24.75
C VAL A 195 13.04 2.31 -23.90
N THR A 196 13.55 2.25 -22.67
CA THR A 196 13.74 3.43 -21.81
C THR A 196 14.69 4.45 -22.44
N CYS A 197 15.83 3.99 -22.96
CA CYS A 197 16.76 4.86 -23.67
C CYS A 197 16.11 5.48 -24.91
N ALA A 198 15.32 4.69 -25.66
CA ALA A 198 14.58 5.19 -26.80
C ALA A 198 13.58 6.28 -26.40
N VAL A 199 12.75 6.06 -25.37
CA VAL A 199 11.79 7.04 -24.82
C VAL A 199 12.47 8.34 -24.39
N SER A 200 13.63 8.23 -23.73
CA SER A 200 14.41 9.38 -23.26
C SER A 200 14.94 10.25 -24.41
N ILE A 201 15.10 9.67 -25.61
CA ILE A 201 15.56 10.35 -26.82
C ILE A 201 14.38 10.84 -27.66
N THR A 202 13.35 10.02 -27.84
CA THR A 202 12.24 10.31 -28.75
C THR A 202 11.35 11.45 -28.26
N TYR A 203 11.17 11.62 -26.95
CA TYR A 203 10.40 12.75 -26.42
C TYR A 203 11.05 14.11 -26.74
N PRO A 204 12.31 14.39 -26.35
CA PRO A 204 12.97 15.65 -26.73
C PRO A 204 13.01 15.88 -28.24
N LEU A 205 13.29 14.85 -29.03
CA LEU A 205 13.28 14.95 -30.50
C LEU A 205 11.89 15.35 -31.03
N SER A 206 10.82 14.79 -30.46
CA SER A 206 9.45 15.15 -30.85
C SER A 206 9.13 16.62 -30.59
N GLN A 207 9.66 17.20 -29.51
CA GLN A 207 9.43 18.60 -29.15
C GLN A 207 10.32 19.57 -29.95
N ILE A 208 11.57 19.21 -30.21
CA ILE A 208 12.52 20.10 -30.92
C ILE A 208 12.24 20.13 -32.42
N TYR A 209 11.97 18.97 -33.01
CA TYR A 209 11.80 18.84 -34.46
C TYR A 209 10.33 18.74 -34.89
N CYS A 210 9.38 18.86 -33.95
CA CYS A 210 7.95 18.68 -34.21
C CYS A 210 7.66 17.38 -34.99
N SER A 211 8.35 16.28 -34.65
CA SER A 211 8.26 15.02 -35.39
C SER A 211 7.15 14.12 -34.82
N LEU A 212 6.09 13.92 -35.61
CA LEU A 212 5.00 13.00 -35.28
C LEU A 212 5.50 11.56 -35.08
N THR A 213 6.45 11.12 -35.91
CA THR A 213 7.04 9.77 -35.81
C THR A 213 7.78 9.59 -34.49
N ALA A 214 8.56 10.60 -34.07
CA ALA A 214 9.24 10.56 -32.78
C ALA A 214 8.25 10.54 -31.62
N PHE A 215 7.18 11.34 -31.68
CA PHE A 215 6.14 11.34 -30.65
C PHE A 215 5.39 10.00 -30.57
N THR A 216 5.05 9.42 -31.72
CA THR A 216 4.42 8.11 -31.81
C THR A 216 5.32 7.03 -31.21
N ALA A 217 6.61 7.06 -31.52
CA ALA A 217 7.59 6.14 -30.93
C ALA A 217 7.73 6.33 -29.41
N PHE A 218 7.65 7.57 -28.91
CA PHE A 218 7.58 7.87 -27.48
C PHE A 218 6.36 7.21 -26.82
N CYS A 219 5.15 7.41 -27.35
CA CYS A 219 3.92 6.81 -26.78
C CYS A 219 3.99 5.27 -26.77
N ILE A 220 4.40 4.65 -27.89
CA ILE A 220 4.58 3.19 -27.97
C ILE A 220 5.65 2.71 -26.98
N GLY A 221 6.70 3.50 -26.79
CA GLY A 221 7.76 3.24 -25.81
C GLY A 221 7.22 3.19 -24.39
N GLU A 222 6.43 4.19 -23.96
CA GLU A 222 5.77 4.17 -22.65
C GLU A 222 4.91 2.92 -22.47
N TYR A 223 4.12 2.56 -23.50
CA TYR A 223 3.23 1.40 -23.49
C TYR A 223 4.01 0.11 -23.26
N SER A 224 5.17 0.02 -23.90
CA SER A 224 6.07 -1.13 -23.84
C SER A 224 6.80 -1.22 -22.49
N ILE A 225 7.20 -0.09 -21.89
CA ILE A 225 7.85 -0.05 -20.57
C ILE A 225 6.94 -0.66 -19.50
N ILE A 226 5.66 -0.29 -19.48
CA ILE A 226 4.69 -0.88 -18.53
C ILE A 226 4.52 -2.39 -18.76
N ALA A 227 4.38 -2.82 -20.03
CA ALA A 227 4.27 -4.24 -20.38
C ALA A 227 5.49 -5.04 -19.90
N LEU A 228 6.69 -4.52 -20.13
CA LEU A 228 7.95 -5.16 -19.81
C LEU A 228 8.18 -5.25 -18.30
N ASN A 229 7.83 -4.20 -17.52
CA ASN A 229 7.87 -4.29 -16.06
C ASN A 229 6.94 -5.41 -15.56
N ALA A 230 5.69 -5.42 -16.03
CA ALA A 230 4.73 -6.46 -15.67
C ALA A 230 5.23 -7.86 -16.03
N ALA A 231 5.70 -8.05 -17.28
CA ALA A 231 6.23 -9.32 -17.76
C ALA A 231 7.40 -9.83 -16.91
N PHE A 232 8.33 -8.95 -16.51
CA PHE A 232 9.43 -9.33 -15.63
C PHE A 232 8.92 -9.90 -14.30
N TRP A 233 7.98 -9.21 -13.66
CA TRP A 233 7.43 -9.64 -12.38
C TRP A 233 6.55 -10.89 -12.49
N VAL A 234 5.86 -11.12 -13.61
CA VAL A 234 5.19 -12.41 -13.91
C VAL A 234 6.22 -13.54 -13.87
N VAL A 235 7.35 -13.39 -14.56
CA VAL A 235 8.38 -14.43 -14.63
C VAL A 235 9.01 -14.69 -13.26
N VAL A 236 9.30 -13.63 -12.49
CA VAL A 236 9.75 -13.74 -11.09
C VAL A 236 8.72 -14.55 -10.29
N LEU A 237 7.45 -14.18 -10.33
CA LEU A 237 6.42 -14.81 -9.49
C LEU A 237 6.16 -16.28 -9.84
N ILE A 238 6.13 -16.65 -11.12
CA ILE A 238 5.98 -18.04 -11.56
C ILE A 238 7.13 -18.92 -11.04
N GLU A 239 8.32 -18.35 -10.93
CA GLU A 239 9.48 -19.05 -10.39
C GLU A 239 9.38 -19.15 -8.86
N TYR A 240 9.19 -18.02 -8.17
CA TYR A 240 9.11 -17.96 -6.71
C TYR A 240 7.90 -18.73 -6.15
N SER A 241 6.79 -18.86 -6.90
CA SER A 241 5.65 -19.69 -6.49
C SER A 241 6.04 -21.15 -6.27
N LYS A 242 7.03 -21.68 -7.00
CA LYS A 242 7.54 -23.04 -6.79
C LYS A 242 8.30 -23.16 -5.48
N TYR A 243 9.06 -22.13 -5.12
CA TYR A 243 9.75 -22.06 -3.83
C TYR A 243 8.73 -21.98 -2.69
N PHE A 244 7.66 -21.20 -2.85
CA PHE A 244 6.62 -21.11 -1.82
C PHE A 244 5.77 -22.39 -1.65
N ASP A 245 5.62 -23.18 -2.70
CA ASP A 245 4.91 -24.47 -2.62
C ASP A 245 5.81 -25.63 -2.13
N GLY A 246 7.15 -25.46 -2.21
CA GLY A 246 8.13 -26.53 -1.99
C GLY A 246 9.17 -26.33 -0.88
N VAL A 247 9.43 -25.10 -0.41
CA VAL A 247 10.63 -24.78 0.39
C VAL A 247 10.29 -24.22 1.76
N GLN A 248 11.00 -24.76 2.77
CA GLN A 248 11.10 -24.21 4.12
C GLN A 248 11.74 -22.81 4.03
N ILE A 249 11.03 -21.71 4.32
CA ILE A 249 11.71 -20.43 4.56
C ILE A 249 12.35 -20.53 5.94
N VAL A 250 13.61 -20.98 5.97
CA VAL A 250 14.36 -21.32 7.20
C VAL A 250 14.81 -20.07 7.98
N SER A 251 14.70 -18.87 7.40
CA SER A 251 15.21 -17.66 8.02
C SER A 251 14.08 -16.70 8.42
N PRO A 252 14.06 -16.22 9.68
CA PRO A 252 13.09 -15.22 10.10
C PRO A 252 13.24 -13.95 9.24
N SER A 253 12.09 -13.34 8.95
CA SER A 253 11.99 -12.14 8.12
C SER A 253 12.61 -10.89 8.77
N PHE A 254 12.68 -9.80 8.00
CA PHE A 254 12.96 -8.47 8.55
C PHE A 254 12.05 -8.24 9.77
N PHE A 255 12.66 -7.92 10.92
CA PHE A 255 11.91 -7.50 12.09
C PHE A 255 11.34 -6.12 11.81
N LEU A 256 10.03 -6.01 11.94
CA LEU A 256 9.28 -4.81 11.62
C LEU A 256 8.70 -4.24 12.91
N PRO A 257 9.25 -3.12 13.44
CA PRO A 257 8.79 -2.56 14.71
C PRO A 257 7.35 -2.07 14.61
N VAL A 258 6.50 -2.43 15.56
CA VAL A 258 5.10 -1.98 15.57
C VAL A 258 5.01 -0.45 15.59
N LYS A 259 5.91 0.21 16.34
CA LYS A 259 5.97 1.68 16.43
C LYS A 259 6.13 2.36 15.08
N PHE A 260 6.95 1.79 14.19
CA PHE A 260 7.17 2.33 12.85
C PHE A 260 5.87 2.30 12.03
N TYR A 261 5.17 1.17 12.02
CA TYR A 261 3.89 1.04 11.32
C TYR A 261 2.78 1.84 11.98
N GLY A 262 2.76 1.91 13.31
CA GLY A 262 1.83 2.73 14.07
C GLY A 262 1.92 4.19 13.66
N PHE A 263 3.14 4.72 13.46
CA PHE A 263 3.33 6.09 12.97
C PHE A 263 2.70 6.32 11.60
N PHE A 264 2.95 5.46 10.61
CA PHE A 264 2.32 5.59 9.28
C PHE A 264 0.80 5.38 9.31
N ALA A 265 0.33 4.45 10.15
CA ALA A 265 -1.07 4.11 10.22
C ALA A 265 -1.92 5.12 11.01
N LEU A 266 -1.30 6.03 11.76
CA LEU A 266 -2.00 6.98 12.59
C LEU A 266 -1.62 8.42 12.26
N CYS A 267 -0.33 8.72 12.36
CA CYS A 267 0.14 10.09 12.33
C CYS A 267 0.08 10.67 10.92
N VAL A 268 0.41 9.88 9.89
CA VAL A 268 0.54 10.40 8.52
C VAL A 268 -0.77 11.00 7.99
N PRO A 269 -1.93 10.30 7.95
CA PRO A 269 -3.17 10.95 7.48
C PRO A 269 -3.58 12.12 8.38
N THR A 270 -3.51 11.96 9.70
CA THR A 270 -3.97 12.98 10.65
C THR A 270 -3.18 14.27 10.54
N LEU A 271 -1.85 14.17 10.57
CA LEU A 271 -0.95 15.32 10.44
C LEU A 271 -1.12 15.96 9.06
N THR A 272 -1.22 15.16 8.00
CA THR A 272 -1.46 15.68 6.66
C THR A 272 -2.79 16.43 6.56
N ALA A 273 -3.88 15.92 7.14
CA ALA A 273 -5.17 16.61 7.12
C ALA A 273 -5.07 18.01 7.75
N TYR A 274 -4.44 18.11 8.94
CA TYR A 274 -4.25 19.40 9.60
C TYR A 274 -3.26 20.31 8.88
N VAL A 275 -2.19 19.75 8.29
CA VAL A 275 -1.26 20.50 7.43
C VAL A 275 -1.99 21.04 6.19
N CYS A 276 -2.89 20.27 5.58
CA CYS A 276 -3.72 20.74 4.47
C CYS A 276 -4.65 21.88 4.92
N ILE A 277 -5.35 21.74 6.05
CA ILE A 277 -6.21 22.80 6.60
C ILE A 277 -5.40 24.08 6.84
N ILE A 278 -4.28 23.99 7.56
CA ILE A 278 -3.41 25.15 7.85
C ILE A 278 -2.89 25.76 6.56
N SER A 279 -2.40 24.93 5.63
CA SER A 279 -1.90 25.37 4.33
C SER A 279 -2.98 26.11 3.53
N THR A 280 -4.21 25.59 3.50
CA THR A 280 -5.36 26.23 2.86
C THR A 280 -5.58 27.64 3.40
N PHE A 281 -5.53 27.84 4.74
CA PHE A 281 -5.62 29.18 5.32
C PHE A 281 -4.51 30.15 4.90
N TYR A 282 -3.29 29.65 4.66
CA TYR A 282 -2.18 30.49 4.22
C TYR A 282 -2.19 30.77 2.72
N THR A 283 -2.41 29.74 1.90
CA THR A 283 -2.27 29.84 0.44
C THR A 283 -3.54 30.32 -0.24
N GLN A 284 -4.71 30.14 0.38
CA GLN A 284 -6.03 30.45 -0.21
C GLN A 284 -6.84 31.43 0.66
N ALA A 285 -6.17 32.28 1.45
CA ALA A 285 -6.81 33.21 2.38
C ALA A 285 -7.88 34.08 1.70
N ASP A 286 -7.58 34.64 0.53
CA ASP A 286 -8.49 35.52 -0.20
C ASP A 286 -9.75 34.80 -0.65
N ILE A 287 -9.62 33.54 -1.10
CA ILE A 287 -10.75 32.73 -1.54
C ILE A 287 -11.58 32.28 -0.34
N ILE A 288 -10.94 31.86 0.76
CA ILE A 288 -11.63 31.44 1.98
C ILE A 288 -12.40 32.61 2.61
N SER A 289 -11.84 33.82 2.60
CA SER A 289 -12.54 35.01 3.11
C SER A 289 -13.85 35.31 2.35
N ASN A 290 -13.98 34.78 1.14
CA ASN A 290 -15.14 34.92 0.28
C ASN A 290 -15.86 33.58 0.02
N TYR A 291 -15.57 32.54 0.80
CA TYR A 291 -16.19 31.24 0.60
C TYR A 291 -17.68 31.29 0.98
N THR A 292 -18.54 30.89 0.04
CA THR A 292 -20.00 30.95 0.19
C THR A 292 -20.60 29.56 0.34
N LEU A 293 -21.71 29.46 1.07
CA LEU A 293 -22.47 28.22 1.15
C LEU A 293 -23.13 27.89 -0.19
N ALA A 294 -23.17 26.59 -0.54
CA ALA A 294 -23.66 26.11 -1.84
C ALA A 294 -25.08 26.62 -2.18
N ASN A 295 -26.00 26.59 -1.22
CA ASN A 295 -27.38 27.04 -1.43
C ASN A 295 -27.64 28.48 -0.95
N CYS A 296 -26.64 29.14 -0.36
CA CYS A 296 -26.78 30.46 0.26
C CYS A 296 -25.58 31.34 -0.14
N PRO A 297 -25.55 31.87 -1.37
CA PRO A 297 -24.42 32.61 -1.91
C PRO A 297 -24.11 33.90 -1.15
N ASP A 298 -25.11 34.48 -0.48
CA ASP A 298 -24.94 35.71 0.30
C ASP A 298 -24.28 35.47 1.68
N VAL A 299 -24.18 34.22 2.12
CA VAL A 299 -23.60 33.86 3.41
C VAL A 299 -22.16 33.40 3.23
N LYS A 300 -21.24 34.23 3.70
CA LYS A 300 -19.80 33.97 3.67
C LYS A 300 -19.31 33.32 4.96
N SER A 301 -18.43 32.33 4.83
CA SER A 301 -17.74 31.68 5.94
C SER A 301 -16.24 31.75 5.75
N ASN A 302 -15.52 32.21 6.77
CA ASN A 302 -14.06 32.20 6.79
C ASN A 302 -13.47 30.83 7.18
N LEU A 303 -14.31 29.80 7.32
CA LEU A 303 -13.91 28.46 7.74
C LEU A 303 -14.33 27.45 6.67
N PRO A 304 -13.39 26.82 5.95
CA PRO A 304 -13.71 25.79 4.96
C PRO A 304 -13.93 24.42 5.62
N PRO A 305 -14.79 23.56 5.07
CA PRO A 305 -14.89 22.17 5.54
C PRO A 305 -13.61 21.37 5.23
N ILE A 306 -13.39 20.25 5.91
CA ILE A 306 -12.14 19.47 5.76
C ILE A 306 -11.99 18.93 4.35
N SER A 307 -13.10 18.46 3.77
CA SER A 307 -13.17 17.92 2.42
C SER A 307 -12.77 18.95 1.36
N TYR A 308 -13.00 20.24 1.62
CA TYR A 308 -12.56 21.31 0.74
C TYR A 308 -11.05 21.56 0.86
N ALA A 309 -10.53 21.59 2.09
CA ALA A 309 -9.10 21.79 2.33
C ALA A 309 -8.23 20.66 1.75
N ILE A 310 -8.67 19.40 1.86
CA ILE A 310 -7.91 18.24 1.36
C ILE A 310 -8.24 17.86 -0.09
N GLY A 311 -9.35 18.35 -0.65
CA GLY A 311 -9.88 17.85 -1.92
C GLY A 311 -9.80 18.84 -3.08
N SER A 312 -9.99 20.13 -2.82
CA SER A 312 -10.22 21.13 -3.87
C SER A 312 -8.95 21.81 -4.38
N TRP A 313 -7.86 21.77 -3.60
CA TRP A 313 -6.67 22.57 -3.86
C TRP A 313 -5.44 21.73 -4.21
N GLU A 314 -4.62 22.22 -5.12
CA GLU A 314 -3.25 21.74 -5.31
C GLU A 314 -2.26 22.68 -4.62
N PRO A 315 -1.25 22.17 -3.88
CA PRO A 315 -0.84 20.75 -3.79
C PRO A 315 -1.52 19.93 -2.67
N GLN A 316 -2.46 20.51 -1.91
CA GLN A 316 -3.07 19.87 -0.72
C GLN A 316 -3.72 18.52 -1.05
N ARG A 317 -4.43 18.42 -2.18
CA ARG A 317 -5.03 17.19 -2.68
C ARG A 317 -4.01 16.10 -2.95
N GLN A 318 -2.90 16.44 -3.58
CA GLN A 318 -1.82 15.51 -3.89
C GLN A 318 -1.16 15.02 -2.60
N LEU A 319 -0.93 15.94 -1.65
CA LEU A 319 -0.37 15.61 -0.34
C LEU A 319 -1.30 14.68 0.47
N TRP A 320 -2.61 14.95 0.46
CA TRP A 320 -3.61 14.10 1.12
C TRP A 320 -3.67 12.70 0.50
N LEU A 321 -3.79 12.59 -0.82
CA LEU A 321 -3.81 11.30 -1.51
C LEU A 321 -2.51 10.52 -1.28
N PHE A 322 -1.36 11.19 -1.29
CA PHE A 322 -0.06 10.59 -0.94
C PHE A 322 -0.09 9.99 0.47
N ALA A 323 -0.60 10.74 1.45
CA ALA A 323 -0.72 10.28 2.83
C ALA A 323 -1.65 9.06 2.96
N VAL A 324 -2.81 9.07 2.29
CA VAL A 324 -3.76 7.94 2.25
C VAL A 324 -3.12 6.69 1.64
N ILE A 325 -2.38 6.86 0.53
CA ILE A 325 -1.69 5.77 -0.16
C ILE A 325 -0.64 5.13 0.77
N ILE A 326 0.25 5.93 1.38
CA ILE A 326 1.31 5.43 2.25
C ILE A 326 0.77 4.83 3.55
N HIS A 327 -0.34 5.37 4.05
CA HIS A 327 -1.01 4.86 5.23
C HIS A 327 -1.54 3.43 5.03
N LEU A 328 -2.07 3.11 3.84
CA LEU A 328 -2.84 1.89 3.63
C LEU A 328 -2.07 0.58 3.94
N PRO A 329 -0.81 0.37 3.50
CA PRO A 329 -0.06 -0.84 3.85
C PRO A 329 0.07 -1.04 5.36
N SER A 330 0.37 0.04 6.07
CA SER A 330 0.56 -0.01 7.53
C SER A 330 -0.74 -0.29 8.27
N ARG A 331 -1.84 0.35 7.83
CA ARG A 331 -3.17 0.12 8.39
C ARG A 331 -3.68 -1.29 8.11
N MET A 332 -3.49 -1.81 6.90
CA MET A 332 -3.86 -3.20 6.56
C MET A 332 -3.14 -4.24 7.42
N LEU A 333 -1.87 -4.00 7.75
CA LEU A 333 -1.11 -4.89 8.63
C LEU A 333 -1.65 -4.85 10.06
N LEU A 334 -1.80 -3.67 10.66
CA LEU A 334 -2.26 -3.51 12.04
C LEU A 334 -3.69 -4.02 12.22
N THR A 335 -4.58 -3.76 11.26
CA THR A 335 -5.98 -4.22 11.29
C THR A 335 -6.11 -5.73 11.14
N ARG A 336 -5.12 -6.40 10.53
CA ARG A 336 -5.04 -7.86 10.52
C ARG A 336 -4.51 -8.43 11.83
N MET A 337 -3.61 -7.72 12.50
CA MET A 337 -2.94 -8.16 13.71
C MET A 337 -3.78 -7.98 14.97
N ILE A 338 -4.33 -6.79 15.20
CA ILE A 338 -5.05 -6.47 16.46
C ILE A 338 -6.15 -7.50 16.78
N PRO A 339 -7.01 -7.92 15.81
CA PRO A 339 -8.02 -8.91 16.09
C PRO A 339 -7.48 -10.30 16.45
N GLN A 340 -6.23 -10.66 16.09
CA GLN A 340 -5.69 -12.00 16.36
C GLN A 340 -5.61 -12.33 17.86
N ILE A 341 -5.53 -11.30 18.71
CA ILE A 341 -5.55 -11.42 20.18
C ILE A 341 -6.92 -11.96 20.65
N TRP A 342 -7.99 -11.71 19.90
CA TRP A 342 -9.34 -12.07 20.28
C TRP A 342 -9.59 -13.57 20.14
N ARG A 343 -10.13 -14.19 21.20
CA ARG A 343 -10.40 -15.64 21.21
C ARG A 343 -11.52 -16.03 20.25
N GLU A 344 -12.55 -15.20 20.15
CA GLU A 344 -13.78 -15.51 19.42
C GLU A 344 -13.62 -15.23 17.91
N GLY A 345 -13.99 -16.20 17.08
CA GLY A 345 -13.88 -16.09 15.61
C GLY A 345 -14.78 -15.01 15.02
N ILE A 346 -15.99 -14.85 15.54
CA ILE A 346 -16.99 -13.93 14.97
C ILE A 346 -16.56 -12.47 15.11
N TRP A 347 -16.08 -12.08 16.30
CA TRP A 347 -15.60 -10.72 16.52
C TRP A 347 -14.32 -10.41 15.75
N ARG A 348 -13.46 -11.41 15.53
CA ARG A 348 -12.31 -11.25 14.63
C ARG A 348 -12.75 -10.90 13.22
N LEU A 349 -13.70 -11.65 12.69
CA LEU A 349 -14.25 -11.40 11.35
C LEU A 349 -14.93 -10.02 11.29
N ALA A 350 -15.72 -9.67 12.31
CA ALA A 350 -16.37 -8.36 12.40
C ALA A 350 -15.34 -7.22 12.44
N GLY A 351 -14.26 -7.36 13.21
CA GLY A 351 -13.19 -6.37 13.27
C GLY A 351 -12.46 -6.21 11.94
N TYR A 352 -12.20 -7.31 11.22
CA TYR A 352 -11.66 -7.25 9.86
C TYR A 352 -12.62 -6.56 8.89
N GLY A 353 -13.92 -6.85 9.00
CA GLY A 353 -14.97 -6.21 8.20
C GLY A 353 -15.02 -4.71 8.43
N ALA A 354 -15.13 -4.28 9.68
CA ALA A 354 -15.18 -2.87 10.08
C ALA A 354 -13.94 -2.11 9.60
N ALA A 355 -12.74 -2.64 9.87
CA ALA A 355 -11.49 -2.01 9.46
C ALA A 355 -11.32 -1.94 7.92
N SER A 356 -11.72 -2.99 7.20
CA SER A 356 -11.65 -3.00 5.73
C SER A 356 -12.64 -2.00 5.13
N LEU A 357 -13.85 -1.91 5.70
CA LEU A 357 -14.87 -0.96 5.27
C LEU A 357 -14.45 0.49 5.58
N GLU A 358 -13.85 0.74 6.74
CA GLU A 358 -13.29 2.05 7.12
C GLU A 358 -12.22 2.47 6.11
N MET A 359 -11.24 1.60 5.83
CA MET A 359 -10.17 1.87 4.86
C MET A 359 -10.72 2.11 3.44
N PHE A 360 -11.62 1.25 2.98
CA PHE A 360 -12.25 1.38 1.67
C PHE A 360 -12.99 2.72 1.55
N SER A 361 -13.78 3.06 2.55
CA SER A 361 -14.57 4.29 2.57
C SER A 361 -13.68 5.54 2.63
N LEU A 362 -12.59 5.50 3.40
CA LEU A 362 -11.60 6.57 3.46
C LEU A 362 -10.92 6.79 2.10
N VAL A 363 -10.59 5.71 1.38
CA VAL A 363 -10.07 5.79 0.01
C VAL A 363 -11.11 6.40 -0.92
N MET A 364 -12.36 5.93 -0.86
CA MET A 364 -13.41 6.40 -1.76
C MET A 364 -13.79 7.86 -1.53
N VAL A 365 -13.93 8.30 -0.27
CA VAL A 365 -14.20 9.72 0.05
C VAL A 365 -13.05 10.64 -0.38
N SER A 366 -11.82 10.12 -0.42
CA SER A 366 -10.64 10.86 -0.89
C SER A 366 -10.54 10.94 -2.42
N LEU A 367 -10.98 9.90 -3.14
CA LEU A 367 -10.98 9.88 -4.60
C LEU A 367 -12.14 10.69 -5.17
N PHE A 368 -13.35 10.49 -4.63
CA PHE A 368 -14.55 11.22 -4.98
C PHE A 368 -14.71 12.44 -4.06
N HIS A 369 -13.85 13.45 -4.29
CA HIS A 369 -13.97 14.73 -3.60
C HIS A 369 -15.23 15.49 -4.03
N VAL A 370 -15.58 16.55 -3.29
CA VAL A 370 -16.83 17.32 -3.47
C VAL A 370 -16.99 17.83 -4.91
N ASP A 371 -15.89 18.26 -5.52
CA ASP A 371 -15.87 18.78 -6.91
C ASP A 371 -15.67 17.71 -8.00
N SER A 372 -15.71 16.42 -7.65
CA SER A 372 -15.56 15.34 -8.65
C SER A 372 -16.83 15.19 -9.52
N ILE A 373 -16.72 14.56 -10.70
CA ILE A 373 -17.88 14.29 -11.58
C ILE A 373 -19.01 13.54 -10.86
N ALA A 374 -18.69 12.73 -9.85
CA ALA A 374 -19.66 11.98 -9.07
C ALA A 374 -20.50 12.86 -8.12
N GLY A 375 -20.09 14.12 -7.91
CA GLY A 375 -20.80 15.12 -7.13
C GLY A 375 -20.77 14.92 -5.62
N PHE A 376 -21.38 15.89 -4.92
CA PHE A 376 -21.46 15.94 -3.46
C PHE A 376 -22.15 14.69 -2.85
N GLU A 377 -23.20 14.16 -3.47
CA GLU A 377 -23.95 13.02 -2.94
C GLU A 377 -23.10 11.75 -2.81
N THR A 378 -22.25 11.50 -3.81
CA THR A 378 -21.32 10.37 -3.78
C THR A 378 -20.29 10.54 -2.67
N HIS A 379 -19.73 11.75 -2.54
CA HIS A 379 -18.81 12.10 -1.47
C HIS A 379 -19.44 11.88 -0.08
N ALA A 380 -20.65 12.42 0.12
CA ALA A 380 -21.40 12.30 1.38
C ALA A 380 -21.74 10.83 1.71
N THR A 381 -22.04 10.01 0.70
CA THR A 381 -22.28 8.57 0.87
C THR A 381 -21.04 7.84 1.40
N PHE A 382 -19.87 8.08 0.78
CA PHE A 382 -18.62 7.45 1.25
C PHE A 382 -18.15 7.99 2.59
N PHE A 383 -18.37 9.28 2.87
CA PHE A 383 -18.13 9.85 4.20
C PHE A 383 -19.02 9.17 5.26
N SER A 384 -20.31 8.98 4.96
CA SER A 384 -21.25 8.29 5.86
C SER A 384 -20.87 6.83 6.09
N LEU A 385 -20.40 6.13 5.05
CA LEU A 385 -19.91 4.76 5.16
C LEU A 385 -18.63 4.67 6.01
N TRP A 386 -17.71 5.62 5.84
CA TRP A 386 -16.50 5.73 6.66
C TRP A 386 -16.85 5.98 8.13
N TRP A 387 -17.78 6.90 8.39
CA TRP A 387 -18.27 7.19 9.73
C TRP A 387 -18.89 5.94 10.39
N ALA A 388 -19.80 5.25 9.70
CA ALA A 388 -20.46 4.06 10.21
C ALA A 388 -19.45 2.93 10.51
N ALA A 389 -18.50 2.71 9.60
CA ALA A 389 -17.42 1.74 9.78
C ALA A 389 -16.51 2.09 10.97
N THR A 390 -16.24 3.38 11.18
CA THR A 390 -15.44 3.88 12.31
C THR A 390 -16.14 3.59 13.64
N VAL A 391 -17.42 3.95 13.78
CA VAL A 391 -18.21 3.65 14.98
C VAL A 391 -18.28 2.14 15.23
N TRP A 392 -18.46 1.36 14.18
CA TRP A 392 -18.48 -0.11 14.26
C TRP A 392 -17.15 -0.67 14.77
N GLY A 393 -16.03 -0.20 14.21
CA GLY A 393 -14.68 -0.59 14.62
C GLY A 393 -14.37 -0.23 16.08
N MET A 394 -14.67 1.01 16.49
CA MET A 394 -14.49 1.46 17.88
C MET A 394 -15.30 0.61 18.86
N SER A 395 -16.56 0.32 18.52
CA SER A 395 -17.48 -0.49 19.33
C SER A 395 -16.96 -1.91 19.52
N ILE A 396 -16.47 -2.55 18.46
CA ILE A 396 -15.88 -3.90 18.54
C ILE A 396 -14.66 -3.89 19.45
N VAL A 397 -13.75 -2.92 19.28
CA VAL A 397 -12.52 -2.85 20.09
C VAL A 397 -12.85 -2.70 21.58
N ILE A 398 -13.77 -1.79 21.93
CA ILE A 398 -14.21 -1.58 23.32
C ILE A 398 -14.89 -2.84 23.87
N HIS A 399 -15.77 -3.47 23.08
CA HIS A 399 -16.48 -4.68 23.48
C HIS A 399 -15.50 -5.83 23.75
N MET A 400 -14.56 -6.06 22.83
CA MET A 400 -13.59 -7.14 22.94
C MET A 400 -12.63 -6.95 24.11
N GLN A 401 -12.26 -5.71 24.43
CA GLN A 401 -11.46 -5.43 25.63
C GLN A 401 -12.21 -5.79 26.92
N ARG A 402 -13.54 -5.64 26.94
CA ARG A 402 -14.37 -6.06 28.08
C ARG A 402 -14.51 -7.58 28.17
N VAL A 403 -14.80 -8.25 27.06
CA VAL A 403 -15.03 -9.70 27.02
C VAL A 403 -13.76 -10.50 27.33
N THR A 404 -12.57 -10.01 26.95
CA THR A 404 -11.31 -10.71 27.26
C THR A 404 -10.96 -10.70 28.75
N GLY A 405 -11.60 -9.85 29.56
CA GLY A 405 -11.36 -9.76 31.01
C GLY A 405 -10.05 -9.09 31.40
N HIS A 406 -9.22 -8.65 30.43
CA HIS A 406 -7.94 -7.98 30.70
C HIS A 406 -8.12 -6.67 31.49
N ILE A 407 -9.28 -6.03 31.36
CA ILE A 407 -9.65 -4.82 32.10
C ILE A 407 -9.55 -5.03 33.62
N ASN A 408 -9.87 -6.23 34.11
CA ASN A 408 -9.89 -6.51 35.55
C ASN A 408 -8.51 -6.82 36.12
N GLN A 409 -7.50 -7.00 35.26
CA GLN A 409 -6.17 -7.47 35.66
C GLN A 409 -5.13 -6.34 35.69
N ASP A 410 -5.32 -5.30 34.89
CA ASP A 410 -4.33 -4.23 34.70
C ASP A 410 -4.97 -2.83 34.78
N PRO A 411 -4.61 -2.01 35.79
CA PRO A 411 -5.12 -0.64 35.94
C PRO A 411 -4.88 0.26 34.72
N PHE A 412 -3.79 0.05 33.97
CA PHE A 412 -3.51 0.79 32.76
C PHE A 412 -4.54 0.47 31.67
N ILE A 413 -4.86 -0.81 31.49
CA ILE A 413 -5.86 -1.28 30.52
C ILE A 413 -7.26 -0.78 30.91
N TYR A 414 -7.59 -0.74 32.20
CA TYR A 414 -8.85 -0.13 32.67
C TYR A 414 -8.95 1.36 32.33
N ARG A 415 -7.91 2.15 32.63
CA ARG A 415 -7.88 3.59 32.31
C ARG A 415 -7.97 3.82 30.80
N SER A 416 -7.23 3.06 30.02
CA SER A 416 -7.23 3.14 28.57
C SER A 416 -8.60 2.77 27.97
N TRP A 417 -9.27 1.76 28.53
CA TRP A 417 -10.65 1.41 28.17
C TRP A 417 -11.64 2.56 28.44
N LEU A 418 -11.55 3.23 29.60
CA LEU A 418 -12.38 4.41 29.90
C LEU A 418 -12.12 5.55 28.91
N ILE A 419 -10.86 5.82 28.57
CA ILE A 419 -10.49 6.84 27.57
C ILE A 419 -11.11 6.49 26.21
N LYS A 420 -11.04 5.23 25.78
CA LYS A 420 -11.66 4.78 24.51
C LYS A 420 -13.17 4.99 24.49
N ILE A 421 -13.87 4.71 25.59
CA ILE A 421 -15.31 5.00 25.72
C ILE A 421 -15.55 6.49 25.59
N ALA A 422 -14.82 7.32 26.34
CA ALA A 422 -14.97 8.77 26.27
C ALA A 422 -14.73 9.31 24.85
N LEU A 423 -13.70 8.82 24.15
CA LEU A 423 -13.39 9.18 22.77
C LEU A 423 -14.48 8.74 21.78
N MET A 424 -15.00 7.52 21.91
CA MET A 424 -16.10 7.03 21.06
C MET A 424 -17.38 7.83 21.31
N THR A 425 -17.72 8.10 22.57
CA THR A 425 -18.89 8.92 22.93
C THR A 425 -18.76 10.33 22.39
N ALA A 426 -17.60 10.97 22.55
CA ALA A 426 -17.32 12.28 21.96
C ALA A 426 -17.44 12.24 20.43
N PHE A 427 -16.89 11.22 19.78
CA PHE A 427 -16.98 11.03 18.33
C PHE A 427 -18.45 10.96 17.86
N ILE A 428 -19.29 10.18 18.54
CA ILE A 428 -20.72 10.05 18.21
C ILE A 428 -21.44 11.39 18.42
N ILE A 429 -21.22 12.07 19.55
CA ILE A 429 -21.87 13.36 19.84
C ILE A 429 -21.50 14.41 18.77
N VAL A 430 -20.21 14.55 18.45
CA VAL A 430 -19.75 15.50 17.42
C VAL A 430 -20.31 15.11 16.05
N SER A 431 -20.37 13.82 15.74
CA SER A 431 -20.95 13.34 14.48
C SER A 431 -22.43 13.69 14.35
N CYS A 432 -23.24 13.47 15.40
CA CYS A 432 -24.63 13.89 15.41
C CYS A 432 -24.76 15.41 15.22
N ALA A 433 -23.90 16.20 15.87
CA ALA A 433 -23.89 17.64 15.69
C ALA A 433 -23.57 18.03 14.24
N VAL A 434 -22.58 17.41 13.59
CA VAL A 434 -22.22 17.62 12.17
C VAL A 434 -23.39 17.26 11.24
N SER A 435 -24.00 16.09 11.43
CA SER A 435 -25.11 15.60 10.61
C SER A 435 -26.35 16.50 10.69
N ILE A 436 -26.58 17.16 11.83
CA ILE A 436 -27.68 18.12 12.01
C ILE A 436 -27.29 19.49 11.46
N SER A 437 -26.05 19.94 11.71
CA SER A 437 -25.61 21.30 11.42
C SER A 437 -25.51 21.59 9.92
N TYR A 438 -25.11 20.63 9.10
CA TYR A 438 -25.02 20.84 7.64
C TYR A 438 -26.39 21.09 6.97
N PRO A 439 -27.42 20.23 7.15
CA PRO A 439 -28.75 20.53 6.61
C PRO A 439 -29.33 21.84 7.15
N LEU A 440 -29.11 22.17 8.43
CA LEU A 440 -29.55 23.43 9.01
C LEU A 440 -28.85 24.63 8.37
N SER A 441 -27.54 24.54 8.12
CA SER A 441 -26.80 25.62 7.47
C SER A 441 -27.28 25.84 6.05
N GLN A 442 -27.57 24.77 5.30
CA GLN A 442 -28.07 24.89 3.91
C GLN A 442 -29.53 25.36 3.84
N ARG A 443 -30.40 24.91 4.76
CA ARG A 443 -31.84 25.24 4.72
C ARG A 443 -32.16 26.63 5.26
N TYR A 444 -31.46 27.06 6.29
CA TYR A 444 -31.72 28.33 6.99
C TYR A 444 -30.64 29.38 6.73
N CYS A 445 -29.66 29.08 5.87
CA CYS A 445 -28.52 29.96 5.61
C CYS A 445 -27.81 30.40 6.91
N SER A 446 -27.71 29.49 7.89
CA SER A 446 -27.18 29.78 9.23
C SER A 446 -25.66 29.61 9.25
N LEU A 447 -24.94 30.74 9.33
CA LEU A 447 -23.48 30.74 9.45
C LEU A 447 -22.98 30.01 10.72
N PRO A 448 -23.56 30.20 11.93
CA PRO A 448 -23.13 29.44 13.10
C PRO A 448 -23.27 27.93 12.93
N ALA A 449 -24.33 27.46 12.27
CA ALA A 449 -24.50 26.04 11.98
C ALA A 449 -23.40 25.53 11.02
N PHE A 450 -23.04 26.32 10.01
CA PHE A 450 -21.94 25.96 9.10
C PHE A 450 -20.59 25.90 9.83
N ILE A 451 -20.30 26.84 10.73
CA ILE A 451 -19.08 26.83 11.54
C ILE A 451 -19.01 25.59 12.42
N ILE A 452 -20.13 25.22 13.08
CA ILE A 452 -20.21 23.98 13.88
C ILE A 452 -19.97 22.75 13.00
N PHE A 453 -20.52 22.72 11.79
CA PHE A 453 -20.26 21.65 10.83
C PHE A 453 -18.75 21.53 10.52
N CYS A 454 -18.09 22.61 10.11
CA CYS A 454 -16.66 22.59 9.78
C CYS A 454 -15.78 22.19 10.98
N LEU A 455 -16.00 22.79 12.15
CA LEU A 455 -15.24 22.42 13.36
C LEU A 455 -15.50 20.98 13.78
N GLY A 456 -16.73 20.51 13.61
CA GLY A 456 -17.11 19.14 13.89
C GLY A 456 -16.40 18.13 12.97
N GLU A 457 -16.28 18.41 11.67
CA GLU A 457 -15.49 17.58 10.77
C GLU A 457 -14.02 17.48 11.21
N TYR A 458 -13.42 18.61 11.61
CA TYR A 458 -12.04 18.64 12.10
C TYR A 458 -11.87 17.80 13.37
N ALA A 459 -12.84 17.89 14.28
CA ALA A 459 -12.85 17.15 15.53
C ALA A 459 -13.08 15.65 15.32
N ILE A 460 -13.94 15.24 14.38
CA ILE A 460 -14.20 13.83 14.04
C ILE A 460 -12.91 13.15 13.59
N VAL A 461 -12.12 13.78 12.72
CA VAL A 461 -10.81 13.23 12.29
C VAL A 461 -9.86 13.11 13.48
N GLY A 462 -9.74 14.16 14.30
CA GLY A 462 -8.88 14.13 15.49
C GLY A 462 -9.28 13.06 16.51
N LEU A 463 -10.58 12.88 16.75
CA LEU A 463 -11.12 11.89 17.67
C LEU A 463 -10.92 10.46 17.16
N ASN A 464 -11.11 10.20 15.86
CA ASN A 464 -10.80 8.88 15.28
C ASN A 464 -9.33 8.54 15.48
N SER A 465 -8.44 9.47 15.16
CA SER A 465 -7.00 9.28 15.32
C SER A 465 -6.62 9.10 16.78
N ALA A 466 -7.14 9.92 17.69
CA ALA A 466 -6.90 9.77 19.13
C ALA A 466 -7.32 8.38 19.64
N PHE A 467 -8.47 7.86 19.21
CA PHE A 467 -8.93 6.52 19.58
C PHE A 467 -7.93 5.45 19.14
N TRP A 468 -7.53 5.47 17.86
CA TRP A 468 -6.57 4.50 17.34
C TRP A 468 -5.15 4.67 17.92
N ALA A 469 -4.78 5.88 18.34
CA ALA A 469 -3.55 6.13 19.09
C ALA A 469 -3.54 5.36 20.41
N VAL A 470 -4.63 5.42 21.18
CA VAL A 470 -4.76 4.68 22.45
C VAL A 470 -4.70 3.17 22.20
N VAL A 471 -5.37 2.67 21.16
CA VAL A 471 -5.29 1.25 20.74
C VAL A 471 -3.84 0.85 20.42
N LEU A 472 -3.11 1.69 19.68
CA LEU A 472 -1.73 1.41 19.30
C LEU A 472 -0.76 1.52 20.47
N ILE A 473 -0.99 2.40 21.44
CA ILE A 473 -0.16 2.51 22.65
C ILE A 473 -0.25 1.21 23.46
N GLU A 474 -1.46 0.68 23.65
CA GLU A 474 -1.64 -0.64 24.28
C GLU A 474 -0.96 -1.74 23.48
N PHE A 475 -1.21 -1.79 22.17
CA PHE A 475 -0.65 -2.82 21.31
C PHE A 475 0.89 -2.79 21.30
N ASN A 476 1.51 -1.60 21.28
CA ASN A 476 2.97 -1.44 21.36
C ASN A 476 3.58 -1.86 22.71
N ARG A 477 2.77 -1.90 23.78
CA ARG A 477 3.22 -2.36 25.10
C ARG A 477 3.40 -3.87 25.12
N ASP A 478 2.48 -4.56 24.44
CA ASP A 478 2.45 -6.02 24.41
C ASP A 478 3.31 -6.58 23.25
N PHE A 479 3.48 -5.83 22.17
CA PHE A 479 4.19 -6.24 20.95
C PHE A 479 5.28 -5.25 20.52
N GLU A 480 6.52 -5.74 20.42
CA GLU A 480 7.67 -4.93 19.96
C GLU A 480 7.71 -4.79 18.44
N GLY A 481 7.35 -5.86 17.73
CA GLY A 481 7.42 -5.95 16.28
C GLY A 481 6.90 -7.28 15.77
N PHE A 482 6.96 -7.45 14.47
CA PHE A 482 6.45 -8.64 13.81
C PHE A 482 7.44 -9.22 12.81
N ARG A 483 7.22 -10.51 12.54
CA ARG A 483 7.93 -11.28 11.52
C ARG A 483 6.90 -12.04 10.68
N PHE A 484 7.07 -11.96 9.37
CA PHE A 484 6.42 -12.85 8.42
C PHE A 484 7.09 -14.22 8.47
N VAL A 485 6.26 -15.26 8.58
CA VAL A 485 6.67 -16.67 8.55
C VAL A 485 5.87 -17.37 7.47
N SER A 486 6.53 -18.17 6.63
CA SER A 486 5.82 -19.02 5.67
C SER A 486 5.28 -20.24 6.38
N VAL A 487 4.02 -20.57 6.09
CA VAL A 487 3.37 -21.74 6.66
C VAL A 487 2.94 -22.67 5.54
N ARG A 488 3.19 -23.97 5.72
CA ARG A 488 2.68 -25.02 4.85
C ARG A 488 1.41 -25.61 5.44
N LYS A 489 0.31 -25.58 4.67
CA LYS A 489 -0.91 -26.29 5.04
C LYS A 489 -0.68 -27.79 4.80
N GLY A 490 -0.70 -28.60 5.87
CA GLY A 490 -0.57 -30.04 5.79
C GLY A 490 -1.79 -30.70 5.11
N LYS A 491 -1.64 -31.96 4.66
CA LYS A 491 -2.73 -32.73 4.02
C LYS A 491 -3.96 -32.90 4.91
N SER A 492 -3.78 -32.90 6.23
CA SER A 492 -4.87 -32.96 7.23
C SER A 492 -5.50 -31.60 7.55
N GLY A 493 -5.10 -30.53 6.86
CA GLY A 493 -5.51 -29.15 7.19
C GLY A 493 -4.78 -28.57 8.41
N ARG A 494 -4.02 -29.38 9.17
CA ARG A 494 -3.16 -28.88 10.26
C ARG A 494 -2.01 -28.05 9.71
N VAL A 495 -1.79 -26.93 10.37
CA VAL A 495 -0.71 -25.98 10.12
C VAL A 495 0.52 -26.48 10.87
N ILE A 496 1.58 -26.82 10.12
CA ILE A 496 2.85 -27.24 10.72
C ILE A 496 3.80 -26.04 10.60
N PRO A 497 4.13 -25.34 11.70
CA PRO A 497 5.17 -24.32 11.66
C PRO A 497 6.46 -24.97 11.22
N VAL A 498 7.11 -24.38 10.22
CA VAL A 498 8.39 -24.87 9.72
C VAL A 498 9.45 -24.42 10.72
N MET A 499 9.75 -25.24 11.72
CA MET A 499 10.87 -24.95 12.62
C MET A 499 12.16 -24.97 11.79
N PRO A 500 13.07 -23.99 11.99
CA PRO A 500 14.43 -24.13 11.49
C PRO A 500 15.02 -25.42 12.08
N PRO A 501 15.87 -26.14 11.33
CA PRO A 501 16.59 -27.28 11.90
C PRO A 501 17.29 -26.79 13.16
N LEU A 502 17.03 -27.45 14.28
CA LEU A 502 17.77 -27.22 15.53
C LEU A 502 19.26 -27.18 15.16
N PRO A 503 20.03 -26.19 15.67
CA PRO A 503 21.47 -26.23 15.51
C PRO A 503 21.90 -27.62 15.97
N ILE A 504 22.56 -28.35 15.07
CA ILE A 504 23.11 -29.65 15.41
C ILE A 504 24.06 -29.35 16.56
N GLU A 505 23.67 -29.70 17.78
CA GLU A 505 24.60 -29.75 18.90
C GLU A 505 25.69 -30.72 18.46
N CYS A 506 26.83 -30.16 18.06
CA CYS A 506 28.06 -30.91 18.07
C CYS A 506 28.23 -31.33 19.52
N LYS A 507 27.81 -32.56 19.83
CA LYS A 507 28.19 -33.22 21.08
C LYS A 507 29.71 -33.19 21.10
N ASP A 508 30.27 -32.28 21.89
CA ASP A 508 31.66 -32.32 22.30
C ASP A 508 31.88 -33.69 22.95
N LYS A 509 32.42 -34.62 22.15
CA LYS A 509 33.07 -35.79 22.71
C LYS A 509 34.41 -35.31 23.25
N GLY A 510 34.36 -34.77 24.46
CA GLY A 510 35.53 -34.30 25.19
C GLY A 510 35.64 -34.97 26.54
N THR A 511 36.26 -36.15 26.57
CA THR A 511 37.37 -36.48 27.48
C THR A 511 38.08 -37.70 26.90
N PHE A 512 39.03 -37.47 25.99
CA PHE A 512 40.17 -38.37 25.82
C PHE A 512 41.44 -37.53 25.67
N SER A 513 42.34 -37.80 26.58
CA SER A 513 43.68 -37.23 26.73
C SER A 513 44.59 -37.59 25.56
N HIS A 514 45.39 -36.60 25.15
CA HIS A 514 46.72 -36.69 24.52
C HIS A 514 47.02 -37.92 23.64
N GLU A 515 46.95 -37.75 22.31
CA GLU A 515 48.11 -37.81 21.41
C GLU A 515 47.72 -37.60 19.93
N LYS A 516 48.48 -36.73 19.26
CA LYS A 516 48.74 -36.60 17.81
C LYS A 516 47.56 -36.39 16.83
N SER A 517 47.56 -35.19 16.23
CA SER A 517 47.00 -34.77 14.92
C SER A 517 46.89 -35.91 13.89
N PRO A 518 45.86 -35.99 12.99
CA PRO A 518 45.45 -34.85 12.12
C PRO A 518 43.99 -34.80 11.59
N ILE A 519 43.63 -33.62 11.02
CA ILE A 519 42.59 -33.35 9.99
C ILE A 519 41.12 -33.67 10.40
N ALA A 520 40.38 -32.62 10.77
CA ALA A 520 38.92 -32.67 10.79
C ALA A 520 38.34 -32.65 9.36
N ARG A 521 38.07 -33.84 8.81
CA ARG A 521 37.17 -34.01 7.66
C ARG A 521 35.72 -34.01 8.17
N CYS A 522 34.94 -32.99 7.84
CA CYS A 522 33.48 -33.12 7.82
C CYS A 522 33.09 -33.97 6.59
N GLY A 523 33.20 -35.29 6.74
CA GLY A 523 32.75 -36.26 5.76
C GLY A 523 31.23 -36.38 5.79
N GLY A 524 30.59 -36.19 4.63
CA GLY A 524 29.18 -36.45 4.44
C GLY A 524 28.84 -37.93 4.72
N GLN A 525 27.81 -38.14 5.52
CA GLN A 525 26.96 -39.32 5.43
C GLN A 525 25.51 -38.87 5.63
N GLN A 526 24.74 -38.92 4.53
CA GLN A 526 23.30 -39.13 4.61
C GLN A 526 23.08 -40.43 5.36
N LYS A 527 22.66 -40.36 6.62
CA LYS A 527 22.02 -41.49 7.29
C LYS A 527 20.52 -41.33 7.18
N ASN A 528 19.90 -42.35 6.61
CA ASN A 528 18.46 -42.56 6.51
C ASN A 528 17.80 -42.24 7.85
N VAL A 529 16.89 -41.26 7.82
CA VAL A 529 15.96 -41.01 8.92
C VAL A 529 14.98 -42.19 8.92
N VAL A 530 15.18 -43.11 9.86
CA VAL A 530 14.18 -44.12 10.20
C VAL A 530 13.04 -43.39 10.89
N ILE A 531 11.90 -43.33 10.21
CA ILE A 531 10.62 -42.91 10.79
C ILE A 531 10.19 -44.05 11.72
N LEU A 532 10.24 -43.82 13.04
CA LEU A 532 9.53 -44.67 13.99
C LEU A 532 8.03 -44.40 13.86
N PRO A 533 7.17 -45.44 13.84
CA PRO A 533 5.73 -45.24 13.86
C PRO A 533 5.28 -44.77 15.24
N ASP A 534 4.36 -43.81 15.23
CA ASP A 534 3.70 -43.22 16.40
C ASP A 534 3.05 -44.29 17.29
N GLN A 535 3.24 -44.16 18.60
CA GLN A 535 2.27 -44.56 19.64
C GLN A 535 1.67 -43.32 20.26
#